data_AF-A0A6N8S6M2-F1
#
_entry.id   AF-A0A6N8S6M2-F1
#
_cell.length_a   1.000
_cell.length_b   1.000
_cell.length_c   1.000
_cell.angle_alpha   90.00
_cell.angle_beta   90.00
_cell.angle_gamma   90.00
#
_symmetry.space_group_name_H-M   'P 1'
#
loop_
_entity.id
_entity.type
_entity.pdbx_description
1 polymer ?
#
loop_
_entity_poly.entity_id
_entity_poly.type
_entity_poly.pdbx_seq_one_letter_code
_entity_poly.pdbx_strand_id
1 'polypeptide(L)'
;MRIFGIIAAISTLAMATQVAAQDFDASGPTGPRVSQNEAQAEIDRLKAVIRELEREISRLRDNASTAESVPQKDSLIGTWLGGVSCGRRQFSVTLSVGEQFGRVAKGSFAFTGAGTGTDEAQISPMPTDDAPDSYIIVTAKANTYDYVVKIAADTMSGKSTSRNCTIRLERE
;
A
#
# COMPACT_ATOMS: atom_id res chain seq x y z
N MET A 1 -20.07 5.25 -62.35
CA MET A 1 -20.87 6.05 -63.29
C MET A 1 -20.97 7.45 -62.71
N ARG A 2 -20.46 8.47 -63.42
CA ARG A 2 -20.40 9.87 -62.99
C ARG A 2 -21.77 10.53 -63.12
N ILE A 3 -22.16 11.40 -62.18
CA ILE A 3 -23.17 12.44 -62.44
C ILE A 3 -22.70 13.75 -61.81
N PHE A 4 -22.48 14.74 -62.68
CA PHE A 4 -22.37 16.17 -62.42
C PHE A 4 -23.76 16.82 -62.61
N GLY A 5 -23.99 18.00 -62.00
CA GLY A 5 -25.05 18.95 -62.40
C GLY A 5 -25.80 19.54 -61.20
N ILE A 6 -25.42 20.71 -60.66
CA ILE A 6 -25.86 22.10 -61.00
C ILE A 6 -27.35 22.34 -60.69
N ILE A 7 -27.66 23.36 -59.88
CA ILE A 7 -28.66 24.44 -60.13
C ILE A 7 -28.54 25.51 -59.03
N ALA A 8 -28.42 26.77 -59.47
CA ALA A 8 -28.52 27.98 -58.67
C ALA A 8 -29.98 28.48 -58.66
N ALA A 9 -30.40 29.14 -57.58
CA ALA A 9 -31.56 30.03 -57.59
C ALA A 9 -31.32 31.22 -56.66
N ILE A 10 -31.40 32.42 -57.25
CA ILE A 10 -31.20 33.74 -56.64
C ILE A 10 -32.57 34.44 -56.62
N SER A 11 -32.81 35.25 -55.57
CA SER A 11 -33.75 36.39 -55.47
C SER A 11 -35.19 36.01 -55.05
N THR A 12 -35.87 36.72 -54.13
CA THR A 12 -36.11 38.17 -54.11
C THR A 12 -36.61 38.75 -52.76
N LEU A 13 -36.15 39.97 -52.47
CA LEU A 13 -36.78 41.16 -51.83
C LEU A 13 -37.38 41.13 -50.40
N ALA A 14 -36.86 42.03 -49.54
CA ALA A 14 -37.62 43.17 -49.00
C ALA A 14 -36.66 44.25 -48.42
N MET A 15 -36.98 45.52 -48.70
CA MET A 15 -36.25 46.74 -48.34
C MET A 15 -36.54 47.22 -46.91
N ALA A 16 -35.63 48.05 -46.37
CA ALA A 16 -35.86 49.29 -45.60
C ALA A 16 -35.05 49.43 -44.28
N THR A 17 -33.98 50.22 -44.38
CA THR A 17 -33.53 51.34 -43.50
C THR A 17 -33.70 51.31 -41.97
N GLN A 18 -32.56 51.65 -41.33
CA GLN A 18 -32.33 52.22 -39.98
C GLN A 18 -32.62 51.24 -38.83
N VAL A 19 -31.69 51.00 -37.90
CA VAL A 19 -31.54 51.80 -36.66
C VAL A 19 -30.13 51.60 -36.06
N ALA A 20 -29.71 52.67 -35.40
CA ALA A 20 -28.52 52.95 -34.62
C ALA A 20 -27.84 51.81 -33.83
N ALA A 21 -26.54 52.04 -33.61
CA ALA A 21 -25.70 51.40 -32.60
C ALA A 21 -26.44 51.21 -31.27
N GLN A 22 -26.44 49.97 -30.79
CA GLN A 22 -26.64 49.67 -29.38
C GLN A 22 -25.37 48.99 -28.87
N ASP A 23 -24.69 49.68 -27.97
CA ASP A 23 -23.65 49.14 -27.11
C ASP A 23 -24.18 47.87 -26.44
N PHE A 24 -23.64 46.73 -26.82
CA PHE A 24 -23.73 45.53 -26.00
C PHE A 24 -22.67 45.66 -24.91
N ASP A 25 -23.10 46.21 -23.77
CA ASP A 25 -22.43 46.09 -22.48
C ASP A 25 -22.34 44.60 -22.13
N ALA A 26 -21.20 43.99 -22.48
CA ALA A 26 -20.87 42.61 -22.14
C ALA A 26 -20.37 42.52 -20.69
N SER A 27 -21.18 42.99 -19.74
CA SER A 27 -21.01 42.72 -18.31
C SER A 27 -21.60 41.34 -17.98
N GLY A 28 -20.89 40.28 -18.41
CA GLY A 28 -21.13 38.91 -17.92
C GLY A 28 -20.59 38.72 -16.49
N PRO A 29 -21.18 37.82 -15.67
CA PRO A 29 -20.83 37.70 -14.26
C PRO A 29 -19.38 37.26 -14.11
N THR A 30 -18.58 38.12 -13.51
CA THR A 30 -17.22 37.83 -13.05
C THR A 30 -17.27 36.70 -12.03
N GLY A 31 -17.02 35.47 -12.50
CA GLY A 31 -16.53 34.40 -11.62
C GLY A 31 -15.20 34.85 -10.97
N PRO A 32 -14.84 34.32 -9.80
CA PRO A 32 -13.64 34.77 -9.09
C PRO A 32 -12.41 34.53 -9.97
N ARG A 33 -11.82 35.62 -10.46
CA ARG A 33 -10.49 35.61 -11.05
C ARG A 33 -9.50 35.38 -9.91
N VAL A 34 -9.22 34.11 -9.60
CA VAL A 34 -8.03 33.76 -8.84
C VAL A 34 -6.87 34.40 -9.59
N SER A 35 -6.20 35.36 -8.97
CA SER A 35 -5.14 36.08 -9.66
C SER A 35 -4.04 35.07 -10.01
N GLN A 36 -3.45 35.16 -11.21
CA GLN A 36 -2.30 34.29 -11.55
C GLN A 36 -1.18 34.35 -10.50
N ASN A 37 -1.11 35.45 -9.74
CA ASN A 37 -0.20 35.64 -8.61
C ASN A 37 -0.54 34.74 -7.41
N GLU A 38 -1.81 34.50 -7.10
CA GLU A 38 -2.23 33.58 -6.02
C GLU A 38 -1.96 32.12 -6.40
N ALA A 39 -2.23 31.75 -7.65
CA ALA A 39 -1.90 30.41 -8.14
C ALA A 39 -0.39 30.15 -8.13
N GLN A 40 0.41 31.15 -8.49
CA GLN A 40 1.87 31.04 -8.46
C GLN A 40 2.43 31.00 -7.04
N ALA A 41 1.87 31.80 -6.12
CA ALA A 41 2.25 31.77 -4.71
C ALA A 41 1.93 30.41 -4.05
N GLU A 42 0.81 29.79 -4.41
CA GLU A 42 0.45 28.47 -3.91
C GLU A 42 1.36 27.36 -4.48
N ILE A 43 1.77 27.48 -5.75
CA ILE A 43 2.76 26.57 -6.34
C ILE A 43 4.10 26.66 -5.61
N ASP A 44 4.56 27.87 -5.27
CA ASP A 44 5.82 28.06 -4.57
C ASP A 44 5.75 27.55 -3.12
N ARG A 45 4.60 27.71 -2.47
CA ARG A 45 4.32 27.10 -1.15
C ARG A 45 4.34 25.58 -1.21
N LEU A 46 3.69 24.97 -2.21
CA LEU A 46 3.66 23.51 -2.39
C LEU A 46 5.06 22.96 -2.66
N LYS A 47 5.88 23.64 -3.48
CA LYS A 47 7.28 23.26 -3.71
C LYS A 47 8.13 23.32 -2.44
N ALA A 48 7.88 24.28 -1.56
CA ALA A 48 8.58 24.35 -0.27
C ALA A 48 8.21 23.18 0.64
N VAL A 49 6.93 22.80 0.70
CA VAL A 49 6.47 21.63 1.45
C VAL A 49 7.08 20.34 0.90
N ILE A 50 7.14 20.16 -0.42
CA ILE A 50 7.74 18.97 -1.04
C ILE A 50 9.21 18.83 -0.65
N ARG A 51 10.00 19.92 -0.71
CA ARG A 51 11.41 19.88 -0.30
C ARG A 51 11.61 19.51 1.16
N GLU A 52 10.69 19.93 2.03
CA GLU A 52 10.75 19.59 3.45
C GLU A 52 10.41 18.12 3.67
N LEU A 53 9.36 17.61 3.00
CA LEU A 53 9.02 16.19 3.03
C LEU A 53 10.15 15.31 2.47
N GLU A 54 10.81 15.73 1.38
CA GLU A 54 11.96 15.01 0.81
C GLU A 54 13.17 14.98 1.77
N ARG A 55 13.40 16.06 2.53
CA ARG A 55 14.42 16.07 3.60
C ARG A 55 14.05 15.16 4.76
N GLU A 56 12.80 15.15 5.16
CA GLU A 56 12.32 14.30 6.24
C GLU A 56 12.41 12.82 5.85
N ILE A 57 12.04 12.48 4.61
CA ILE A 57 12.24 11.14 4.03
C ILE A 57 13.72 10.78 3.98
N SER A 58 14.59 11.69 3.53
CA SER A 58 16.03 11.45 3.48
C SER A 58 16.60 11.22 4.88
N ARG A 59 16.20 12.01 5.87
CA ARG A 59 16.60 11.82 7.27
C ARG A 59 16.11 10.50 7.85
N LEU A 60 14.87 10.10 7.58
CA LEU A 60 14.33 8.80 7.98
C LEU A 60 15.11 7.66 7.33
N ARG A 61 15.49 7.82 6.05
CA ARG A 61 16.32 6.85 5.33
C ARG A 61 17.73 6.76 5.89
N ASP A 62 18.36 7.90 6.19
CA ASP A 62 19.71 7.96 6.75
C ASP A 62 19.75 7.39 8.18
N ASN A 63 18.71 7.67 8.98
CA ASN A 63 18.51 7.05 10.28
C ASN A 63 18.28 5.53 10.16
N ALA A 64 17.60 5.07 9.11
CA ALA A 64 17.40 3.65 8.84
C ALA A 64 18.69 2.95 8.33
N SER A 65 19.53 3.65 7.57
CA SER A 65 20.82 3.10 7.07
C SER A 65 21.92 3.10 8.12
N THR A 66 21.82 3.91 9.18
CA THR A 66 22.77 3.87 10.31
C THR A 66 22.50 2.69 11.26
N ALA A 67 21.45 1.91 11.04
CA ALA A 67 21.26 0.59 11.64
C ALA A 67 22.07 -0.48 10.87
N GLU A 68 23.39 -0.30 10.78
CA GLU A 68 24.28 -1.22 10.08
C GLU A 68 24.69 -2.41 10.98
N SER A 69 24.31 -3.60 10.54
CA SER A 69 24.98 -4.90 10.78
C SER A 69 25.14 -5.39 12.23
N VAL A 70 24.03 -5.67 12.90
CA VAL A 70 24.05 -6.74 13.93
C VAL A 70 24.24 -8.07 13.20
N PRO A 71 25.08 -9.00 13.68
CA PRO A 71 25.33 -10.28 13.01
C PRO A 71 24.01 -11.00 12.72
N GLN A 72 23.98 -11.73 11.61
CA GLN A 72 22.86 -12.48 11.02
C GLN A 72 22.30 -13.60 11.93
N LYS A 73 21.92 -13.26 13.15
CA LYS A 73 21.22 -14.07 14.15
C LYS A 73 19.72 -13.74 14.19
N ASP A 74 19.34 -12.61 13.56
CA ASP A 74 17.98 -12.05 13.51
C ASP A 74 17.31 -12.19 12.14
N SER A 75 17.94 -12.92 11.20
CA SER A 75 17.34 -13.12 9.88
C SER A 75 16.19 -14.13 9.99
N LEU A 76 14.97 -13.69 9.71
CA LEU A 76 13.76 -14.49 9.62
C LEU A 76 13.59 -15.13 8.24
N ILE A 77 14.32 -14.62 7.24
CA ILE A 77 14.32 -15.12 5.85
C ILE A 77 14.69 -16.61 5.86
N GLY A 78 13.95 -17.40 5.08
CA GLY A 78 14.12 -18.84 4.96
C GLY A 78 12.81 -19.60 5.08
N THR A 79 12.91 -20.93 5.05
CA THR A 79 11.77 -21.82 5.21
C THR A 79 11.74 -22.38 6.62
N TRP A 80 10.57 -22.32 7.23
CA TRP A 80 10.29 -22.86 8.55
C TRP A 80 9.24 -23.96 8.42
N LEU A 81 9.59 -25.16 8.87
CA LEU A 81 8.77 -26.36 8.73
C LEU A 81 8.34 -26.86 10.09
N GLY A 82 7.10 -27.30 10.20
CA GLY A 82 6.65 -27.95 11.43
C GLY A 82 5.15 -28.14 11.46
N GLY A 83 4.56 -27.91 12.63
CA GLY A 83 3.14 -28.18 12.83
C GLY A 83 2.47 -27.32 13.86
N VAL A 84 1.14 -27.32 13.78
CA VAL A 84 0.24 -26.70 14.73
C VAL A 84 -0.62 -27.79 15.36
N SER A 85 -0.76 -27.72 16.69
CA SER A 85 -1.65 -28.58 17.46
C SER A 85 -2.73 -27.74 18.14
N CYS A 86 -3.99 -28.06 17.85
CA CYS A 86 -5.18 -27.45 18.42
C CYS A 86 -6.01 -28.54 19.14
N GLY A 87 -5.63 -28.89 20.37
CA GLY A 87 -6.25 -29.99 21.10
C GLY A 87 -6.07 -31.34 20.37
N ARG A 88 -7.15 -31.87 19.77
CA ARG A 88 -7.12 -33.14 19.00
C ARG A 88 -6.78 -32.97 17.52
N ARG A 89 -6.75 -31.74 17.01
CA ARG A 89 -6.46 -31.46 15.59
C ARG A 89 -5.00 -31.09 15.44
N GLN A 90 -4.34 -31.68 14.45
CA GLN A 90 -2.97 -31.35 14.08
C GLN A 90 -2.89 -31.11 12.58
N PHE A 91 -2.06 -30.15 12.17
CA PHE A 91 -1.80 -29.88 10.77
C PHE A 91 -0.34 -29.43 10.60
N SER A 92 0.24 -29.76 9.46
CA SER A 92 1.60 -29.37 9.11
C SER A 92 1.60 -27.96 8.51
N VAL A 93 2.69 -27.24 8.72
CA VAL A 93 2.87 -25.86 8.27
C VAL A 93 4.24 -25.71 7.62
N THR A 94 4.26 -25.01 6.49
CA THR A 94 5.45 -24.47 5.85
C THR A 94 5.29 -22.95 5.80
N LEU A 95 6.15 -22.25 6.55
CA LEU A 95 6.24 -20.79 6.54
C LEU A 95 7.49 -20.40 5.74
N SER A 96 7.29 -19.85 4.54
CA SER A 96 8.38 -19.41 3.67
C SER A 96 8.49 -17.89 3.72
N VAL A 97 9.56 -17.39 4.33
CA VAL A 97 9.85 -15.96 4.47
C VAL A 97 10.77 -15.52 3.35
N GLY A 98 10.24 -14.73 2.41
CA GLY A 98 10.99 -14.24 1.25
C GLY A 98 11.52 -12.81 1.41
N GLU A 99 10.91 -12.01 2.29
CA GLU A 99 11.24 -10.60 2.46
C GLU A 99 11.37 -10.24 3.93
N GLN A 100 12.35 -9.40 4.27
CA GLN A 100 12.53 -8.85 5.61
C GLN A 100 12.99 -7.39 5.54
N PHE A 101 12.32 -6.54 6.32
CA PHE A 101 12.63 -5.13 6.50
C PHE A 101 12.83 -4.88 8.00
N GLY A 102 14.09 -4.77 8.42
CA GLY A 102 14.43 -4.70 9.85
C GLY A 102 13.98 -5.97 10.58
N ARG A 103 13.11 -5.82 11.59
CA ARG A 103 12.54 -6.94 12.37
C ARG A 103 11.19 -7.45 11.85
N VAL A 104 10.64 -6.83 10.79
CA VAL A 104 9.38 -7.25 10.16
C VAL A 104 9.69 -8.11 8.95
N ALA A 105 8.99 -9.22 8.80
CA ALA A 105 9.18 -10.13 7.68
C ALA A 105 7.84 -10.51 7.01
N LYS A 106 7.90 -10.83 5.73
CA LYS A 106 6.76 -11.22 4.90
C LYS A 106 7.05 -12.50 4.14
N GLY A 107 6.00 -13.28 3.91
CA GLY A 107 6.11 -14.58 3.30
C GLY A 107 4.78 -15.25 3.04
N SER A 108 4.83 -16.56 2.88
CA SER A 108 3.66 -17.41 2.72
C SER A 108 3.56 -18.45 3.84
N PHE A 109 2.34 -18.78 4.22
CA PHE A 109 1.99 -19.77 5.22
C PHE A 109 1.14 -20.85 4.56
N ALA A 110 1.79 -21.93 4.16
CA ALA A 110 1.13 -23.11 3.62
C ALA A 110 0.78 -24.08 4.75
N PHE A 111 -0.41 -24.64 4.71
CA PHE A 111 -0.88 -25.61 5.71
C PHE A 111 -1.51 -26.83 5.06
N THR A 112 -1.31 -28.01 5.66
CA THR A 112 -1.83 -29.29 5.18
C THR A 112 -2.33 -30.16 6.34
N GLY A 113 -3.41 -30.92 6.12
CA GLY A 113 -4.04 -31.76 7.15
C GLY A 113 -5.47 -32.10 6.76
N ALA A 114 -6.46 -31.71 7.57
CA ALA A 114 -7.87 -31.85 7.23
C ALA A 114 -8.33 -30.94 6.06
N GLY A 115 -7.53 -29.91 5.75
CA GLY A 115 -7.65 -29.05 4.58
C GLY A 115 -6.27 -28.63 4.12
N THR A 116 -6.19 -28.07 2.91
CA THR A 116 -4.93 -27.56 2.34
C THR A 116 -5.14 -26.14 1.82
N GLY A 117 -4.14 -25.28 2.01
CA GLY A 117 -4.18 -23.92 1.51
C GLY A 117 -2.84 -23.20 1.69
N THR A 118 -2.78 -21.99 1.17
CA THR A 118 -1.65 -21.08 1.34
C THR A 118 -2.20 -19.67 1.50
N ASP A 119 -1.81 -19.02 2.59
CA ASP A 119 -2.13 -17.63 2.87
C ASP A 119 -0.84 -16.80 2.87
N GLU A 120 -0.93 -15.51 2.56
CA GLU A 120 0.18 -14.59 2.86
C GLU A 120 0.34 -14.47 4.37
N ALA A 121 1.58 -14.32 4.83
CA ALA A 121 1.92 -14.16 6.24
C ALA A 121 2.86 -12.98 6.47
N GLN A 122 2.62 -12.28 7.57
CA GLN A 122 3.50 -11.25 8.09
C GLN A 122 3.94 -11.63 9.50
N ILE A 123 5.24 -11.46 9.77
CA ILE A 123 5.86 -11.65 11.08
C ILE A 123 6.29 -10.26 11.56
N SER A 124 5.77 -9.83 12.70
CA SER A 124 6.09 -8.52 13.28
C SER A 124 6.63 -8.68 14.70
N PRO A 125 7.62 -7.87 15.11
CA PRO A 125 8.13 -7.94 16.47
C PRO A 125 7.05 -7.47 17.45
N MET A 126 6.92 -8.16 18.57
CA MET A 126 6.09 -7.76 19.71
C MET A 126 6.88 -7.91 21.02
N PRO A 127 8.06 -7.27 21.14
CA PRO A 127 8.89 -7.41 22.32
C PRO A 127 8.23 -6.75 23.53
N THR A 128 8.33 -7.40 24.68
CA THR A 128 8.12 -6.79 25.99
C THR A 128 9.42 -6.87 26.77
N ASP A 129 9.54 -6.12 27.88
CA ASP A 129 10.76 -6.15 28.72
C ASP A 129 11.11 -7.59 29.18
N ASP A 130 10.09 -8.43 29.39
CA ASP A 130 10.24 -9.83 29.81
C ASP A 130 10.41 -10.84 28.64
N ALA A 131 10.24 -10.38 27.39
CA ALA A 131 10.30 -11.23 26.20
C ALA A 131 10.84 -10.44 24.99
N PRO A 132 12.17 -10.24 24.88
CA PRO A 132 12.75 -9.46 23.78
C PRO A 132 12.60 -10.12 22.40
N ASP A 133 12.44 -11.45 22.37
CA ASP A 133 12.38 -12.28 21.17
C ASP A 133 10.96 -12.74 20.81
N SER A 134 9.93 -12.03 21.27
CA SER A 134 8.55 -12.30 20.89
C SER A 134 8.15 -11.60 19.59
N TYR A 135 7.45 -12.36 18.75
CA TYR A 135 6.92 -11.93 17.46
C TYR A 135 5.46 -12.37 17.35
N ILE A 136 4.71 -11.70 16.49
CA ILE A 136 3.38 -12.13 16.08
C ILE A 136 3.39 -12.52 14.60
N ILE A 137 2.79 -13.66 14.29
CA ILE A 137 2.52 -14.12 12.93
C ILE A 137 1.05 -13.86 12.63
N VAL A 138 0.77 -13.15 11.56
CA VAL A 138 -0.59 -12.85 11.09
C VAL A 138 -0.72 -13.30 9.65
N THR A 139 -1.73 -14.12 9.35
CA THR A 139 -2.06 -14.51 7.97
C THR A 139 -3.14 -13.59 7.38
N ALA A 140 -3.03 -13.25 6.09
CA ALA A 140 -3.89 -12.27 5.40
C ALA A 140 -5.40 -12.60 5.45
N LYS A 141 -5.77 -13.88 5.56
CA LYS A 141 -7.14 -14.26 5.83
C LYS A 141 -7.45 -13.95 7.30
N ALA A 142 -7.94 -12.74 7.54
CA ALA A 142 -8.27 -12.20 8.86
C ALA A 142 -9.03 -13.25 9.70
N ASN A 143 -8.53 -13.52 10.91
CA ASN A 143 -9.03 -14.52 11.88
C ASN A 143 -8.72 -15.99 11.58
N THR A 144 -7.88 -16.31 10.58
CA THR A 144 -7.52 -17.70 10.32
C THR A 144 -6.40 -18.15 11.25
N TYR A 145 -5.31 -17.37 11.34
CA TYR A 145 -4.15 -17.68 12.19
C TYR A 145 -3.45 -16.43 12.73
N ASP A 146 -3.38 -16.33 14.06
CA ASP A 146 -2.69 -15.29 14.81
C ASP A 146 -1.85 -15.97 15.92
N TYR A 147 -0.52 -16.05 15.75
CA TYR A 147 0.37 -16.72 16.71
C TYR A 147 1.34 -15.75 17.34
N VAL A 148 1.39 -15.72 18.67
CA VAL A 148 2.50 -15.11 19.40
C VAL A 148 3.57 -16.17 19.59
N VAL A 149 4.72 -15.95 18.96
CA VAL A 149 5.84 -16.87 18.90
C VAL A 149 7.09 -16.27 19.53
N LYS A 150 7.92 -17.14 20.11
CA LYS A 150 9.30 -16.86 20.44
C LYS A 150 10.18 -17.48 19.37
N ILE A 151 11.17 -16.73 18.89
CA ILE A 151 12.10 -17.18 17.86
C ILE A 151 13.48 -17.31 18.51
N ALA A 152 14.06 -18.51 18.44
CA ALA A 152 15.36 -18.82 18.99
C ALA A 152 16.18 -19.60 17.96
N ALA A 153 17.13 -18.92 17.31
CA ALA A 153 18.00 -19.44 16.25
C ALA A 153 17.22 -20.13 15.10
N ASP A 154 17.05 -21.45 15.22
CA ASP A 154 16.42 -22.30 14.21
C ASP A 154 15.06 -22.83 14.65
N THR A 155 14.53 -22.34 15.77
CA THR A 155 13.22 -22.77 16.28
C THR A 155 12.29 -21.60 16.46
N MET A 156 11.03 -21.82 16.11
CA MET A 156 9.93 -20.88 16.31
C MET A 156 8.81 -21.60 17.03
N SER A 157 8.43 -21.13 18.21
CA SER A 157 7.37 -21.77 18.98
C SER A 157 6.46 -20.76 19.65
N GLY A 158 5.17 -21.07 19.72
CA GLY A 158 4.22 -20.10 20.23
C GLY A 158 2.82 -20.64 20.39
N LYS A 159 1.91 -19.73 20.70
CA LYS A 159 0.49 -20.03 20.90
C LYS A 159 -0.36 -19.06 20.13
N SER A 160 -1.52 -19.53 19.68
CA SER A 160 -2.48 -18.64 19.04
C SER A 160 -3.10 -17.69 20.07
N THR A 161 -3.35 -16.45 19.66
CA THR A 161 -3.99 -15.43 20.51
C THR A 161 -5.49 -15.58 20.57
N SER A 162 -6.12 -16.12 19.52
CA SER A 162 -7.56 -16.35 19.46
C SER A 162 -7.97 -17.80 19.73
N ARG A 163 -7.07 -18.76 19.52
CA ARG A 163 -7.37 -20.20 19.62
C ARG A 163 -6.40 -20.87 20.57
N ASN A 164 -6.84 -21.93 21.25
CA ASN A 164 -5.97 -22.77 22.08
C ASN A 164 -5.12 -23.72 21.21
N CYS A 165 -4.31 -23.13 20.33
CA CYS A 165 -3.42 -23.83 19.42
C CYS A 165 -1.97 -23.50 19.76
N THR A 166 -1.09 -24.48 19.66
CA THR A 166 0.36 -24.31 19.81
C THR A 166 1.02 -24.55 18.46
N ILE A 167 1.96 -23.69 18.08
CA ILE A 167 2.77 -23.82 16.87
C ILE A 167 4.21 -24.14 17.25
N ARG A 168 4.85 -25.04 16.50
CA ARG A 168 6.28 -25.29 16.57
C ARG A 168 6.81 -25.52 15.16
N LEU A 169 7.76 -24.69 14.76
CA LEU A 169 8.46 -24.76 13.49
C LEU A 169 9.97 -24.81 13.73
N GLU A 170 10.67 -25.44 12.82
CA GLU A 170 12.13 -25.56 12.79
C GLU A 170 12.60 -25.10 11.41
N ARG A 171 13.76 -24.44 11.38
CA ARG A 171 14.35 -23.95 10.13
C ARG A 171 14.87 -25.13 9.30
N GLU A 172 14.60 -25.09 7.99
CA GLU A 172 15.15 -26.03 7.00
C GLU A 172 16.60 -25.68 6.62
#